data_AF-A0A8J3QBK3-F1
#
_entry.id   AF-A0A8J3QBK3-F1
#
_cell.length_a   1.000
_cell.length_b   1.000
_cell.length_c   1.000
_cell.angle_alpha   90.00
_cell.angle_beta   90.00
_cell.angle_gamma   90.00
#
_symmetry.space_group_name_H-M   'P 1'
#
loop_
_entity.id
_entity.type
_entity.pdbx_description
1 polymer ?
#
loop_
_entity_poly.entity_id
_entity_poly.type
_entity_poly.pdbx_seq_one_letter_code
_entity_poly.pdbx_strand_id
1 'polypeptide(L)'
;MSDNNNRFRVQGYPRTPVQAGTTVRLEALLDGELVPAQWRIDWTIRGPRSNDEKLLPDRGPKIDFDPGVPGAYAVTARRLPAGGTPSPGGEAPLEESTPLPGMEGGAFSAKAKTGVIAKPVVSGGPVDNLETEPWDITVQSSGVISPEGTVPVSLQRTGVTGTLDQVLWTIIRNRTNAISFRRYKQFIDGVMCGGTELRGYPGNGGRLNFTGTQAYQVLKQATDAFLMQECGVVDVTPEGFLDPALVERELETGSLEAQRFLEQEPRRYSRSTPVTVEELKSLRSLYYDQLRDDGAVALPYLKIIRDRLSDVPLKGPNETLLNCYGILRSRLTGPLAMELIWSYWHEEGMLVQTLNAILARFQNRRLVDGRDPLARLDLDPLRPLANLFWGWAEDEMHRLTVRRRAFEYDHEYGLTLLGKAMPERRTVDTRSRFIESFHTLLHSCYLFFKEDDDTTVLADGFPLLNALRETHLILSEGAHNQFGDLPSAARAEMMIMQWLLARPEMREFLGGRVMVPYEEEWMDRVDTMKQLQGWTDTTVTHPRDLGVFGEQILLSIRYGNWSVINDPQQAANWARYWRPEIQRYTHAYRATTGMDLTEKVDATVPAYLLQRRLVAQQRVSR
;
A
#
# COMPACT_ATOMS: atom_id res chain seq x y z
N MET A 1 56.26 33.27 -15.19
CA MET A 1 57.41 33.38 -14.27
C MET A 1 57.13 32.43 -13.12
N SER A 2 58.09 31.54 -12.90
CA SER A 2 58.07 30.30 -12.13
C SER A 2 57.50 30.41 -10.71
N ASP A 3 56.56 29.51 -10.43
CA ASP A 3 56.20 29.01 -9.11
C ASP A 3 57.45 28.70 -8.30
N ASN A 4 57.61 29.34 -7.15
CA ASN A 4 58.68 29.03 -6.19
C ASN A 4 58.19 29.19 -4.74
N ASN A 5 56.94 28.76 -4.49
CA ASN A 5 56.37 28.76 -3.15
C ASN A 5 56.23 27.32 -2.61
N ASN A 6 56.87 27.09 -1.47
CA ASN A 6 56.98 25.86 -0.65
C ASN A 6 58.08 24.88 -1.04
N ARG A 7 59.32 25.19 -0.62
CA ARG A 7 60.42 24.22 -0.55
C ARG A 7 60.27 23.22 0.61
N PHE A 8 59.56 23.54 1.69
CA PHE A 8 59.40 22.67 2.86
C PHE A 8 57.94 22.20 3.02
N ARG A 9 57.68 20.88 2.93
CA ARG A 9 56.33 20.29 3.01
C ARG A 9 56.33 18.95 3.74
N VAL A 10 55.19 18.58 4.31
CA VAL A 10 54.94 17.24 4.86
C VAL A 10 54.22 16.40 3.81
N GLN A 11 54.59 15.12 3.71
CA GLN A 11 53.88 14.13 2.91
C GLN A 11 53.54 12.90 3.78
N GLY A 12 52.32 12.40 3.65
CA GLY A 12 51.85 11.19 4.36
C GLY A 12 51.58 10.01 3.41
N TYR A 13 51.86 8.80 3.89
CA TYR A 13 51.53 7.53 3.23
C TYR A 13 50.83 6.58 4.23
N PRO A 14 49.71 5.90 3.86
CA PRO A 14 48.98 5.94 2.58
C PRO A 14 48.23 7.27 2.34
N ARG A 15 47.82 7.52 1.08
CA ARG A 15 47.06 8.72 0.70
C ARG A 15 45.66 8.71 1.35
N THR A 16 45.20 9.89 1.78
CA THR A 16 43.92 10.11 2.46
C THR A 16 42.71 9.82 1.55
N PRO A 17 41.55 9.42 2.10
CA PRO A 17 41.25 9.15 3.52
C PRO A 17 41.78 7.80 4.02
N VAL A 18 42.09 7.71 5.32
CA VAL A 18 42.70 6.53 5.97
C VAL A 18 41.72 5.91 6.98
N GLN A 19 41.72 4.57 7.15
CA GLN A 19 40.89 3.89 8.15
C GLN A 19 41.48 4.02 9.56
N ALA A 20 40.63 4.15 10.59
CA ALA A 20 41.06 4.19 11.98
C ALA A 20 41.89 2.95 12.35
N GLY A 21 43.05 3.15 12.99
CA GLY A 21 44.02 2.09 13.32
C GLY A 21 45.05 1.76 12.24
N THR A 22 45.08 2.51 11.12
CA THR A 22 46.14 2.38 10.11
C THR A 22 47.26 3.37 10.41
N THR A 23 48.49 2.87 10.57
CA THR A 23 49.67 3.74 10.79
C THR A 23 49.97 4.57 9.53
N VAL A 24 49.99 5.88 9.69
CA VAL A 24 50.37 6.84 8.64
C VAL A 24 51.83 7.22 8.84
N ARG A 25 52.66 6.94 7.83
CA ARG A 25 54.05 7.40 7.79
C ARG A 25 54.10 8.81 7.24
N LEU A 26 54.65 9.73 8.01
CA LEU A 26 54.83 11.14 7.67
C LEU A 26 56.30 11.41 7.39
N GLU A 27 56.56 12.07 6.27
CA GLU A 27 57.90 12.45 5.81
C GLU A 27 57.94 13.97 5.62
N ALA A 28 58.95 14.62 6.21
CA ALA A 28 59.22 16.03 5.99
C ALA A 28 60.22 16.19 4.84
N LEU A 29 59.83 16.93 3.82
CA LEU A 29 60.58 17.11 2.58
C LEU A 29 61.05 18.57 2.43
N LEU A 30 62.33 18.75 2.09
CA LEU A 30 62.93 20.03 1.69
C LEU A 30 63.38 19.91 0.23
N ASP A 31 62.89 20.78 -0.65
CA ASP A 31 63.15 20.75 -2.10
C ASP A 31 62.80 19.40 -2.78
N GLY A 32 61.82 18.68 -2.22
CA GLY A 32 61.36 17.39 -2.74
C GLY A 32 62.18 16.18 -2.26
N GLU A 33 63.25 16.40 -1.49
CA GLU A 33 64.04 15.34 -0.85
C GLU A 33 63.84 15.33 0.67
N LEU A 34 64.12 14.21 1.33
CA LEU A 34 64.06 14.13 2.80
C LEU A 34 65.01 15.15 3.41
N VAL A 35 64.53 15.85 4.44
CA VAL A 35 65.32 16.89 5.10
C VAL A 35 66.66 16.32 5.58
N PRO A 36 67.79 16.93 5.20
CA PRO A 36 69.12 16.43 5.54
C PRO A 36 69.40 16.54 7.05
N ALA A 37 70.23 15.63 7.58
CA ALA A 37 70.51 15.43 9.01
C ALA A 37 71.11 16.64 9.77
N GLN A 38 71.46 17.72 9.05
CA GLN A 38 71.92 18.99 9.61
C GLN A 38 70.78 19.82 10.26
N TRP A 39 69.52 19.40 10.09
CA TRP A 39 68.35 20.05 10.66
C TRP A 39 67.61 19.12 11.63
N ARG A 40 67.24 19.65 12.80
CA ARG A 40 66.32 19.01 13.74
C ARG A 40 64.89 19.32 13.35
N ILE A 41 64.00 18.31 13.43
CA ILE A 41 62.57 18.46 13.13
C ILE A 41 61.75 18.14 14.36
N ASP A 42 60.93 19.10 14.75
CA ASP A 42 59.93 18.96 15.80
C ASP A 42 58.55 18.84 15.14
N TRP A 43 57.81 17.79 15.46
CA TRP A 43 56.49 17.51 14.90
C TRP A 43 55.39 17.93 15.88
N THR A 44 54.35 18.58 15.37
CA THR A 44 53.14 18.94 16.13
C THR A 44 51.94 18.27 15.49
N ILE A 45 51.24 17.43 16.24
CA ILE A 45 50.03 16.75 15.78
C ILE A 45 48.85 17.24 16.60
N ARG A 46 47.87 17.85 15.93
CA ARG A 46 46.61 18.31 16.53
C ARG A 46 45.48 17.38 16.13
N GLY A 47 44.85 16.78 17.14
CA GLY A 47 43.72 15.88 16.98
C GLY A 47 42.37 16.61 16.86
N PRO A 48 41.28 15.83 16.72
CA PRO A 48 39.94 16.35 16.48
C PRO A 48 39.31 17.04 17.72
N ARG A 49 39.89 16.88 18.91
CA ARG A 49 39.46 17.57 20.15
C ARG A 49 40.42 18.70 20.49
N SER A 50 39.92 19.79 21.07
CA SER A 50 40.70 21.00 21.37
C SER A 50 41.91 20.78 22.29
N ASN A 51 41.93 19.68 23.05
CA ASN A 51 42.98 19.37 24.02
C ASN A 51 43.96 18.28 23.53
N ASP A 52 43.76 17.74 22.32
CA ASP A 52 44.61 16.69 21.75
C ASP A 52 45.74 17.32 20.92
N GLU A 53 46.70 17.99 21.57
CA GLU A 53 47.93 18.47 20.92
C GLU A 53 49.13 17.67 21.42
N LYS A 54 49.84 17.00 20.51
CA LYS A 54 51.03 16.22 20.82
C LYS A 54 52.25 16.84 20.16
N LEU A 55 53.18 17.31 20.98
CA LEU A 55 54.48 17.82 20.56
C LEU A 55 55.51 16.69 20.62
N LEU A 56 56.18 16.45 19.50
CA LEU A 56 57.15 15.37 19.32
C LEU A 56 58.47 15.98 18.86
N PRO A 57 59.29 16.47 19.82
CA PRO A 57 60.58 17.05 19.50
C PRO A 57 61.59 15.98 19.04
N ASP A 58 62.46 16.36 18.10
CA ASP A 58 63.65 15.62 17.69
C ASP A 58 63.41 14.17 17.20
N ARG A 59 62.34 13.94 16.44
CA ARG A 59 61.97 12.60 15.92
C ARG A 59 62.53 12.29 14.53
N GLY A 60 63.37 13.17 13.99
CA GLY A 60 63.95 13.03 12.65
C GLY A 60 62.93 13.31 11.52
N PRO A 61 63.36 13.14 10.25
CA PRO A 61 62.56 13.52 9.08
C PRO A 61 61.42 12.54 8.75
N LYS A 62 61.33 11.39 9.44
CA LYS A 62 60.27 10.40 9.27
C LYS A 62 59.64 10.06 10.62
N ILE A 63 58.31 10.07 10.68
CA ILE A 63 57.58 9.64 11.87
C ILE A 63 56.40 8.75 11.48
N ASP A 64 56.22 7.66 12.21
CA ASP A 64 55.05 6.79 12.09
C ASP A 64 54.00 7.26 13.11
N PHE A 65 52.84 7.69 12.63
CA PHE A 65 51.72 8.21 13.43
C PHE A 65 50.52 7.26 13.35
N ASP A 66 49.99 6.86 14.51
CA ASP A 66 48.79 6.03 14.60
C ASP A 66 47.59 6.86 15.10
N PRO A 67 46.62 7.18 14.23
CA PRO A 67 45.42 7.89 14.62
C PRO A 67 44.44 6.96 15.35
N GLY A 68 44.43 7.03 16.68
CA GLY A 68 43.59 6.18 17.52
C GLY A 68 42.08 6.50 17.54
N VAL A 69 41.65 7.66 17.03
CA VAL A 69 40.24 8.11 17.05
C VAL A 69 39.83 8.60 15.66
N PRO A 70 38.60 8.33 15.17
CA PRO A 70 38.12 8.89 13.91
C PRO A 70 37.96 10.42 14.02
N GLY A 71 38.40 11.15 12.99
CA GLY A 71 38.37 12.61 12.97
C GLY A 71 39.40 13.22 12.01
N ALA A 72 39.44 14.55 11.97
CA ALA A 72 40.45 15.29 11.24
C ALA A 72 41.66 15.58 12.15
N TYR A 73 42.86 15.23 11.68
CA TYR A 73 44.12 15.55 12.34
C TYR A 73 44.91 16.53 11.48
N ALA A 74 45.46 17.58 12.09
CA ALA A 74 46.34 18.53 11.43
C ALA A 74 47.79 18.31 11.90
N VAL A 75 48.69 18.04 10.97
CA VAL A 75 50.11 17.80 11.26
C VAL A 75 50.96 18.95 10.72
N THR A 76 51.79 19.53 11.58
CA THR A 76 52.81 20.50 11.18
C THR A 76 54.21 20.04 11.61
N ALA A 77 55.21 20.37 10.80
CA ALA A 77 56.61 20.11 11.11
C ALA A 77 57.37 21.44 11.20
N ARG A 78 58.18 21.60 12.25
CA ARG A 78 59.07 22.74 12.44
C ARG A 78 60.52 22.30 12.32
N ARG A 79 61.32 23.00 11.51
CA ARG A 79 62.76 22.75 11.39
C ARG A 79 63.59 23.76 12.19
N LEU A 80 64.65 23.28 12.85
CA LEU A 80 65.59 24.05 13.66
C LEU A 80 67.04 23.64 13.30
N PRO A 81 68.03 24.55 13.36
CA PRO A 81 69.43 24.20 13.08
C PRO A 81 69.98 23.23 14.13
N ALA A 82 70.67 22.17 13.70
CA ALA A 82 71.27 21.19 14.62
C ALA A 82 72.47 21.82 15.36
N GLY A 83 72.22 22.39 16.54
CA GLY A 83 73.24 23.03 17.36
C GLY A 83 72.67 24.15 18.24
N GLY A 84 71.78 23.82 19.17
CA GLY A 84 71.27 24.75 20.17
C GLY A 84 70.85 24.00 21.43
N THR A 85 71.66 24.11 22.48
CA THR A 85 71.39 23.58 23.83
C THR A 85 70.12 24.20 24.43
N PRO A 86 69.34 23.45 25.24
CA PRO A 86 68.17 23.97 25.91
C PRO A 86 68.60 24.91 27.04
N SER A 87 67.90 26.04 27.21
CA SER A 87 68.09 26.86 28.41
C SER A 87 67.07 26.51 29.49
N PRO A 88 67.46 26.50 30.78
CA PRO A 88 66.78 25.78 31.86
C PRO A 88 65.93 26.71 32.74
N GLY A 89 65.01 26.14 33.51
CA GLY A 89 64.47 26.79 34.71
C GLY A 89 63.06 26.36 35.10
N GLY A 90 62.96 25.54 36.16
CA GLY A 90 61.71 25.28 36.88
C GLY A 90 61.62 23.84 37.38
N GLU A 91 62.23 23.59 38.54
CA GLU A 91 62.30 22.30 39.26
C GLU A 91 60.93 21.74 39.69
N ALA A 92 60.94 20.43 39.99
CA ALA A 92 59.83 19.59 40.40
C ALA A 92 59.25 19.95 41.80
N PRO A 93 58.14 19.33 42.27
CA PRO A 93 58.25 17.97 42.80
C PRO A 93 57.08 17.02 42.51
N LEU A 94 57.37 15.74 42.77
CA LEU A 94 56.49 14.57 42.83
C LEU A 94 55.38 14.71 43.89
N GLU A 95 54.20 14.14 43.66
CA GLU A 95 53.43 13.39 44.68
C GLU A 95 52.23 12.61 44.09
N GLU A 96 51.89 11.52 44.78
CA GLU A 96 50.88 10.49 44.48
C GLU A 96 49.41 10.93 44.66
N SER A 97 48.51 10.02 44.24
CA SER A 97 47.18 9.72 44.78
C SER A 97 45.93 10.23 44.05
N THR A 98 45.16 9.28 43.49
CA THR A 98 43.68 9.28 43.34
C THR A 98 42.98 9.40 44.71
N PRO A 99 41.65 9.72 44.89
CA PRO A 99 40.51 9.68 43.94
C PRO A 99 39.44 10.84 44.04
N LEU A 100 38.43 10.83 43.13
CA LEU A 100 36.97 11.26 43.13
C LEU A 100 36.36 12.12 44.30
N PRO A 101 35.11 12.69 44.26
CA PRO A 101 34.10 13.00 43.20
C PRO A 101 33.35 14.37 43.38
N GLY A 102 32.33 14.63 42.53
CA GLY A 102 31.26 15.64 42.73
C GLY A 102 31.30 16.78 41.70
N MET A 103 30.22 17.42 41.25
CA MET A 103 28.77 17.21 41.29
C MET A 103 28.20 18.33 40.39
N GLU A 104 27.16 18.04 39.61
CA GLU A 104 26.11 18.99 39.15
C GLU A 104 26.46 20.22 38.28
N GLY A 105 25.67 20.37 37.21
CA GLY A 105 25.11 21.68 36.88
C GLY A 105 24.98 22.00 35.39
N GLY A 106 23.73 21.91 34.89
CA GLY A 106 23.17 22.99 34.06
C GLY A 106 23.40 22.94 32.55
N ALA A 107 22.35 22.54 31.84
CA ALA A 107 22.12 22.86 30.43
C ALA A 107 22.18 24.37 30.17
N PHE A 108 22.73 24.80 29.04
CA PHE A 108 22.16 25.88 28.22
C PHE A 108 22.72 25.84 26.80
N SER A 109 21.80 25.88 25.82
CA SER A 109 22.06 26.12 24.41
C SER A 109 22.45 27.59 24.21
N ALA A 110 23.45 27.87 23.36
CA ALA A 110 23.53 29.15 22.66
C ALA A 110 24.28 28.99 21.33
N LYS A 111 23.56 29.21 20.23
CA LYS A 111 24.12 29.65 18.95
C LYS A 111 25.02 30.88 19.18
N ALA A 112 26.19 30.94 18.54
CA ALA A 112 26.57 32.05 17.65
C ALA A 112 28.09 32.12 17.39
N LYS A 113 28.40 32.28 16.10
CA LYS A 113 29.38 33.24 15.54
C LYS A 113 30.88 32.98 15.71
N THR A 114 31.48 32.69 14.55
CA THR A 114 32.62 33.41 13.95
C THR A 114 33.66 33.95 14.94
N GLY A 115 34.77 33.20 15.08
CA GLY A 115 36.02 33.70 15.65
C GLY A 115 37.15 33.40 14.68
N VAL A 116 37.49 34.38 13.84
CA VAL A 116 38.77 34.44 13.13
C VAL A 116 39.87 34.42 14.18
N ILE A 117 40.60 33.32 14.32
CA ILE A 117 41.78 33.27 15.18
C ILE A 117 42.95 33.83 14.39
N ALA A 118 43.37 35.03 14.80
CA ALA A 118 44.53 35.75 14.31
C ALA A 118 45.80 34.91 14.46
N LYS A 119 46.63 34.88 13.40
CA LYS A 119 47.99 34.36 13.45
C LYS A 119 48.85 35.27 14.35
N PRO A 120 49.61 34.74 15.31
CA PRO A 120 50.71 35.50 15.89
C PRO A 120 51.86 35.56 14.87
N VAL A 121 52.24 36.78 14.50
CA VAL A 121 53.47 37.07 13.76
C VAL A 121 54.64 36.92 14.73
N VAL A 122 55.62 36.08 14.38
CA VAL A 122 56.94 36.07 15.02
C VAL A 122 57.99 36.44 13.97
N SER A 123 58.80 37.41 14.37
CA SER A 123 59.80 38.18 13.63
C SER A 123 61.15 37.45 13.44
N GLY A 124 61.77 37.66 12.27
CA GLY A 124 63.23 37.86 12.11
C GLY A 124 64.14 36.61 12.09
N GLY A 125 64.38 36.06 10.90
CA GLY A 125 65.38 35.02 10.58
C GLY A 125 65.28 34.61 9.09
N PRO A 126 66.30 34.00 8.46
CA PRO A 126 66.43 33.94 7.00
C PRO A 126 65.23 33.27 6.30
N VAL A 127 64.93 33.74 5.08
CA VAL A 127 63.68 33.60 4.29
C VAL A 127 63.37 32.16 3.88
N ASP A 128 63.12 31.30 4.86
CA ASP A 128 63.08 29.87 4.63
C ASP A 128 62.09 29.29 5.66
N ASN A 129 60.79 29.17 5.28
CA ASN A 129 59.67 28.80 6.16
C ASN A 129 60.08 27.74 7.22
N LEU A 130 60.09 28.15 8.48
CA LEU A 130 60.53 27.30 9.60
C LEU A 130 59.48 26.26 9.98
N GLU A 131 58.20 26.53 9.70
CA GLU A 131 57.07 25.63 9.94
C GLU A 131 56.35 25.33 8.61
N THR A 132 55.92 24.08 8.43
CA THR A 132 55.13 23.68 7.25
C THR A 132 53.67 24.15 7.35
N GLU A 133 53.01 24.27 6.20
CA GLU A 133 51.55 24.30 6.16
C GLU A 133 50.98 23.02 6.79
N PRO A 134 49.80 23.09 7.46
CA PRO A 134 49.18 21.93 8.07
C PRO A 134 48.81 20.89 7.02
N TRP A 135 49.22 19.66 7.26
CA TRP A 135 48.81 18.50 6.48
C TRP A 135 47.61 17.83 7.17
N ASP A 136 46.46 17.87 6.51
CA ASP A 136 45.21 17.35 7.05
C ASP A 136 45.02 15.85 6.73
N ILE A 137 44.83 15.05 7.77
CA ILE A 137 44.54 13.61 7.68
C ILE A 137 43.09 13.40 8.10
N THR A 138 42.27 12.87 7.19
CA THR A 138 40.89 12.48 7.47
C THR A 138 40.82 10.97 7.75
N VAL A 139 40.45 10.63 8.97
CA VAL A 139 40.35 9.24 9.42
C VAL A 139 38.89 8.82 9.43
N GLN A 140 38.54 7.88 8.56
CA GLN A 140 37.19 7.31 8.48
C GLN A 140 37.03 6.22 9.54
N SER A 141 35.85 6.19 10.18
CA SER A 141 35.48 5.07 11.04
C SER A 141 35.37 3.81 10.18
N SER A 142 36.19 2.80 10.46
CA SER A 142 35.91 1.43 10.03
C SER A 142 34.53 1.05 10.56
N GLY A 143 33.70 0.44 9.71
CA GLY A 143 32.28 0.17 9.98
C GLY A 143 32.05 -0.30 11.42
N VAL A 144 31.04 0.26 12.07
CA VAL A 144 30.71 0.12 13.51
C VAL A 144 31.07 -1.27 14.05
N ILE A 145 32.28 -1.44 14.56
CA ILE A 145 32.63 -2.61 15.35
C ILE A 145 32.05 -2.31 16.72
N SER A 146 31.08 -3.12 17.15
CA SER A 146 30.62 -3.07 18.54
C SER A 146 31.85 -3.21 19.45
N PRO A 147 31.89 -2.62 20.66
CA PRO A 147 33.03 -2.73 21.57
C PRO A 147 33.45 -4.18 21.89
N GLU A 148 32.64 -5.17 21.52
CA GLU A 148 32.86 -6.62 21.62
C GLU A 148 33.52 -7.27 20.38
N GLY A 149 33.91 -6.52 19.34
CA GLY A 149 34.58 -7.09 18.16
C GLY A 149 33.65 -7.79 17.16
N THR A 150 32.33 -7.66 17.33
CA THR A 150 31.33 -8.20 16.41
C THR A 150 31.07 -7.22 15.27
N VAL A 151 31.23 -7.68 14.02
CA VAL A 151 30.81 -6.95 12.83
C VAL A 151 29.29 -7.09 12.71
N PRO A 152 28.50 -6.01 12.80
CA PRO A 152 27.06 -6.07 12.63
C PRO A 152 26.74 -6.36 11.17
N VAL A 153 26.54 -7.64 10.84
CA VAL A 153 25.97 -8.05 9.55
C VAL A 153 24.46 -7.84 9.64
N SER A 154 23.97 -6.77 9.01
CA SER A 154 22.53 -6.61 8.79
C SER A 154 22.18 -7.20 7.42
N LEU A 155 21.37 -8.25 7.42
CA LEU A 155 20.81 -8.78 6.19
C LEU A 155 19.74 -7.80 5.71
N GLN A 156 19.93 -7.30 4.49
CA GLN A 156 18.93 -6.48 3.82
C GLN A 156 18.20 -7.34 2.81
N ARG A 157 16.90 -7.12 2.72
CA ARG A 157 16.09 -7.74 1.67
C ARG A 157 16.63 -7.33 0.30
N THR A 158 16.67 -8.28 -0.62
CA THR A 158 17.20 -8.04 -1.96
C THR A 158 16.40 -6.98 -2.70
N GLY A 159 17.11 -6.07 -3.38
CA GLY A 159 16.51 -4.97 -4.12
C GLY A 159 15.51 -5.47 -5.17
N VAL A 160 14.31 -4.89 -5.15
CA VAL A 160 13.21 -5.28 -6.04
C VAL A 160 13.19 -4.37 -7.25
N THR A 161 13.21 -4.95 -8.45
CA THR A 161 12.95 -4.23 -9.70
C THR A 161 11.44 -4.01 -9.86
N GLY A 162 10.99 -2.76 -9.79
CA GLY A 162 9.58 -2.41 -10.00
C GLY A 162 9.16 -2.61 -11.45
N THR A 163 7.99 -3.22 -11.66
CA THR A 163 7.37 -3.43 -12.97
C THR A 163 6.29 -2.38 -13.23
N LEU A 164 6.07 -2.02 -14.49
CA LEU A 164 5.08 -1.00 -14.86
C LEU A 164 3.63 -1.45 -14.59
N ASP A 165 3.36 -2.76 -14.57
CA ASP A 165 2.04 -3.32 -14.26
C ASP A 165 1.57 -3.04 -12.82
N GLN A 166 2.48 -2.63 -11.92
CA GLN A 166 2.11 -2.14 -10.59
C GLN A 166 1.12 -0.96 -10.67
N VAL A 167 1.22 -0.14 -11.72
CA VAL A 167 0.30 0.97 -11.97
C VAL A 167 -1.13 0.47 -12.18
N LEU A 168 -1.31 -0.64 -12.91
CA LEU A 168 -2.63 -1.23 -13.12
C LEU A 168 -3.28 -1.59 -11.78
N TRP A 169 -2.51 -2.17 -10.86
CA TRP A 169 -3.00 -2.55 -9.54
C TRP A 169 -3.34 -1.34 -8.68
N THR A 170 -2.54 -0.28 -8.75
CA THR A 170 -2.87 1.03 -8.14
C THR A 170 -4.18 1.60 -8.69
N ILE A 171 -4.42 1.51 -10.01
CA ILE A 171 -5.68 1.96 -10.63
C ILE A 171 -6.86 1.12 -10.13
N ILE A 172 -6.76 -0.22 -10.17
CA ILE A 172 -7.82 -1.13 -9.72
C ILE A 172 -8.16 -0.88 -8.25
N ARG A 173 -7.14 -0.75 -7.40
CA ARG A 173 -7.29 -0.47 -5.98
C ARG A 173 -7.99 0.87 -5.74
N ASN A 174 -7.62 1.89 -6.49
CA ASN A 174 -8.26 3.19 -6.39
C ASN A 174 -9.74 3.12 -6.79
N ARG A 175 -10.07 2.51 -7.93
CA ARG A 175 -11.46 2.39 -8.40
C ARG A 175 -12.33 1.51 -7.49
N THR A 176 -11.79 0.41 -6.98
CA THR A 176 -12.50 -0.42 -5.99
C THR A 176 -12.74 0.31 -4.67
N ASN A 177 -11.83 1.20 -4.25
CA ASN A 177 -12.07 2.08 -3.09
C ASN A 177 -13.06 3.21 -3.42
N ALA A 178 -13.10 3.70 -4.66
CA ALA A 178 -14.04 4.72 -5.11
C ALA A 178 -15.50 4.23 -5.01
N ILE A 179 -15.74 2.95 -5.36
CA ILE A 179 -17.05 2.30 -5.23
C ILE A 179 -17.36 1.77 -3.82
N SER A 180 -16.55 2.12 -2.81
CA SER A 180 -16.77 1.68 -1.44
C SER A 180 -18.08 2.23 -0.85
N PHE A 181 -18.65 1.49 0.11
CA PHE A 181 -19.91 1.88 0.73
C PHE A 181 -19.88 3.28 1.38
N ARG A 182 -18.74 3.70 1.94
CA ARG A 182 -18.62 5.02 2.60
C ARG A 182 -18.80 6.16 1.60
N ARG A 183 -18.15 6.09 0.45
CA ARG A 183 -18.27 7.10 -0.62
C ARG A 183 -19.67 7.09 -1.22
N TYR A 184 -20.21 5.89 -1.45
CA TYR A 184 -21.58 5.73 -1.91
C TYR A 184 -22.60 6.36 -0.95
N LYS A 185 -22.47 6.10 0.36
CA LYS A 185 -23.34 6.71 1.38
C LYS A 185 -23.25 8.24 1.35
N GLN A 186 -22.04 8.80 1.30
CA GLN A 186 -21.84 10.25 1.21
C GLN A 186 -22.52 10.85 -0.04
N PHE A 187 -22.36 10.21 -1.20
CA PHE A 187 -22.98 10.64 -2.44
C PHE A 187 -24.52 10.58 -2.37
N ILE A 188 -25.08 9.45 -1.94
CA ILE A 188 -26.53 9.27 -1.86
C ILE A 188 -27.15 10.15 -0.78
N ASP A 189 -26.51 10.32 0.38
CA ASP A 189 -26.97 11.25 1.40
C ASP A 189 -26.93 12.70 0.86
N GLY A 190 -25.97 13.05 0.00
CA GLY A 190 -25.95 14.32 -0.73
C GLY A 190 -27.14 14.50 -1.68
N VAL A 191 -27.53 13.45 -2.42
CA VAL A 191 -28.67 13.48 -3.35
C VAL A 191 -30.02 13.45 -2.64
N MET A 192 -30.15 12.63 -1.60
CA MET A 192 -31.43 12.35 -0.93
C MET A 192 -31.70 13.31 0.24
N CYS A 193 -30.66 13.76 0.95
CA CYS A 193 -30.79 14.63 2.13
C CYS A 193 -30.33 16.08 1.86
N GLY A 194 -29.45 16.29 0.87
CA GLY A 194 -29.08 17.60 0.37
C GLY A 194 -30.08 18.07 -0.69
N GLY A 195 -30.77 19.19 -0.46
CA GLY A 195 -31.46 19.89 -1.53
C GLY A 195 -30.42 20.48 -2.48
N THR A 196 -29.97 19.70 -3.47
CA THR A 196 -29.20 20.12 -4.66
C THR A 196 -28.27 21.34 -4.50
N GLU A 197 -27.04 21.13 -4.05
CA GLU A 197 -25.89 21.98 -4.42
C GLU A 197 -25.11 21.38 -5.60
N LEU A 198 -25.80 20.73 -6.54
CA LEU A 198 -25.18 20.20 -7.75
C LEU A 198 -25.31 21.25 -8.87
N ARG A 199 -24.24 22.06 -9.00
CA ARG A 199 -23.93 23.09 -10.02
C ARG A 199 -24.60 24.47 -9.82
N GLY A 200 -23.76 25.49 -9.78
CA GLY A 200 -24.06 26.91 -9.55
C GLY A 200 -24.92 27.63 -10.61
N TYR A 201 -26.09 27.09 -10.93
CA TYR A 201 -27.20 27.86 -11.49
C TYR A 201 -28.24 28.11 -10.38
N PRO A 202 -28.79 29.33 -10.26
CA PRO A 202 -29.77 29.67 -9.23
C PRO A 202 -31.14 29.08 -9.59
N GLY A 203 -31.26 27.75 -9.47
CA GLY A 203 -32.54 27.06 -9.39
C GLY A 203 -32.90 26.91 -7.92
N ASN A 204 -34.11 27.34 -7.53
CA ASN A 204 -34.63 27.18 -6.17
C ASN A 204 -34.52 25.70 -5.74
N GLY A 205 -33.50 25.38 -4.93
CA GLY A 205 -33.27 24.08 -4.31
C GLY A 205 -34.36 23.75 -3.29
N GLY A 206 -35.56 23.46 -3.77
CA GLY A 206 -36.59 22.83 -2.98
C GLY A 206 -36.10 21.45 -2.58
N ARG A 207 -36.15 21.13 -1.28
CA ARG A 207 -36.06 19.76 -0.77
C ARG A 207 -36.94 18.89 -1.66
N LEU A 208 -36.35 17.86 -2.30
CA LEU A 208 -37.11 16.95 -3.13
C LEU A 208 -38.08 16.19 -2.23
N ASN A 209 -39.33 16.65 -2.18
CA ASN A 209 -40.40 15.99 -1.45
C ASN A 209 -40.83 14.77 -2.25
N PHE A 210 -40.07 13.67 -2.13
CA PHE A 210 -40.40 12.43 -2.80
C PHE A 210 -41.63 11.79 -2.14
N THR A 211 -42.76 11.79 -2.85
CA THR A 211 -43.98 11.08 -2.42
C THR A 211 -44.09 9.74 -3.15
N GLY A 212 -44.58 8.72 -2.44
CA GLY A 212 -44.76 7.37 -2.99
C GLY A 212 -43.45 6.69 -3.44
N THR A 213 -43.53 5.86 -4.48
CA THR A 213 -42.40 5.05 -4.98
C THR A 213 -41.34 5.82 -5.76
N GLN A 214 -41.57 7.10 -6.05
CA GLN A 214 -40.61 7.96 -6.74
C GLN A 214 -39.31 8.12 -5.93
N ALA A 215 -39.37 8.10 -4.60
CA ALA A 215 -38.19 8.14 -3.74
C ALA A 215 -37.22 6.99 -4.05
N TYR A 216 -37.77 5.80 -4.29
CA TYR A 216 -36.98 4.62 -4.60
C TYR A 216 -36.42 4.67 -6.02
N GLN A 217 -37.18 5.19 -6.99
CA GLN A 217 -36.70 5.35 -8.36
C GLN A 217 -35.52 6.32 -8.44
N VAL A 218 -35.57 7.42 -7.69
CA VAL A 218 -34.46 8.38 -7.61
C VAL A 218 -33.25 7.75 -6.95
N LEU A 219 -33.44 6.99 -5.87
CA LEU A 219 -32.36 6.22 -5.26
C LEU A 219 -31.71 5.27 -6.28
N LYS A 220 -32.51 4.49 -7.00
CA LYS A 220 -32.03 3.55 -8.04
C LYS A 220 -31.23 4.26 -9.13
N GLN A 221 -31.77 5.35 -9.68
CA GLN A 221 -31.09 6.14 -10.72
C GLN A 221 -29.80 6.80 -10.20
N ALA A 222 -29.81 7.30 -8.96
CA ALA A 222 -28.62 7.87 -8.34
C ALA A 222 -27.53 6.81 -8.12
N THR A 223 -27.90 5.60 -7.69
CA THR A 223 -26.97 4.47 -7.56
C THR A 223 -26.38 4.08 -8.92
N ASP A 224 -27.21 3.99 -9.96
CA ASP A 224 -26.74 3.68 -11.30
C ASP A 224 -25.78 4.77 -11.82
N ALA A 225 -26.10 6.06 -11.62
CA ALA A 225 -25.22 7.16 -11.98
C ALA A 225 -23.89 7.14 -11.23
N PHE A 226 -23.92 6.83 -9.92
CA PHE A 226 -22.71 6.66 -9.10
C PHE A 226 -21.81 5.55 -9.65
N LEU A 227 -22.36 4.38 -9.95
CA LEU A 227 -21.60 3.27 -10.51
C LEU A 227 -21.08 3.60 -11.91
N MET A 228 -21.88 4.25 -12.76
CA MET A 228 -21.43 4.66 -14.10
C MET A 228 -20.26 5.64 -14.04
N GLN A 229 -20.22 6.53 -13.03
CA GLN A 229 -19.14 7.48 -12.84
C GLN A 229 -17.88 6.81 -12.25
N GLU A 230 -18.02 5.95 -11.24
CA GLU A 230 -16.89 5.47 -10.45
C GLU A 230 -16.31 4.12 -10.90
N CYS A 231 -17.06 3.30 -11.65
CA CYS A 231 -16.64 1.94 -12.01
C CYS A 231 -15.60 1.85 -13.13
N GLY A 232 -15.32 2.92 -13.88
CA GLY A 232 -14.42 2.89 -15.04
C GLY A 232 -12.93 2.84 -14.65
N VAL A 233 -12.17 1.89 -15.23
CA VAL A 233 -10.71 1.76 -14.96
C VAL A 233 -9.88 2.86 -15.63
N VAL A 234 -10.21 3.28 -16.86
CA VAL A 234 -9.42 4.24 -17.65
C VAL A 234 -10.33 5.27 -18.29
N ASP A 235 -10.17 6.54 -17.89
CA ASP A 235 -10.74 7.67 -18.63
C ASP A 235 -9.70 8.22 -19.60
N VAL A 236 -10.15 8.50 -20.83
CA VAL A 236 -9.38 9.16 -21.89
C VAL A 236 -9.19 10.66 -21.57
N THR A 237 -10.03 11.22 -20.68
CA THR A 237 -9.87 12.54 -20.08
C THR A 237 -9.43 12.39 -18.62
N PRO A 238 -8.35 13.04 -18.18
CA PRO A 238 -7.69 12.77 -16.92
C PRO A 238 -8.45 13.35 -15.70
N GLU A 239 -9.75 13.06 -15.53
CA GLU A 239 -10.56 13.51 -14.39
C GLU A 239 -10.94 12.34 -13.45
N GLY A 240 -10.04 11.37 -13.30
CA GLY A 240 -10.18 10.32 -12.26
C GLY A 240 -9.35 10.67 -11.02
N PHE A 241 -9.53 9.98 -9.90
CA PHE A 241 -8.78 10.18 -8.64
C PHE A 241 -7.24 9.98 -8.72
N LEU A 242 -6.68 9.60 -9.88
CA LEU A 242 -5.22 9.70 -10.13
C LEU A 242 -4.86 10.96 -10.93
N ASP A 243 -5.80 11.87 -11.12
CA ASP A 243 -5.52 13.24 -11.53
C ASP A 243 -4.82 13.93 -10.35
N PRO A 244 -3.55 14.36 -10.52
CA PRO A 244 -2.83 15.08 -9.48
C PRO A 244 -3.66 16.24 -8.92
N ALA A 245 -4.41 16.94 -9.77
CA ALA A 245 -5.23 18.06 -9.34
C ALA A 245 -6.40 17.64 -8.42
N LEU A 246 -6.98 16.45 -8.61
CA LEU A 246 -8.04 15.95 -7.74
C LEU A 246 -7.48 15.42 -6.42
N VAL A 247 -6.32 14.72 -6.45
CA VAL A 247 -5.63 14.25 -5.25
C VAL A 247 -5.12 15.43 -4.42
N GLU A 248 -4.56 16.45 -5.05
CA GLU A 248 -4.11 17.69 -4.41
C GLU A 248 -5.30 18.42 -3.78
N ARG A 249 -6.42 18.58 -4.51
CA ARG A 249 -7.66 19.15 -3.94
C ARG A 249 -8.17 18.33 -2.76
N GLU A 250 -8.15 17.00 -2.85
CA GLU A 250 -8.60 16.15 -1.75
C GLU A 250 -7.68 16.26 -0.52
N LEU A 251 -6.37 16.33 -0.74
CA LEU A 251 -5.39 16.60 0.32
C LEU A 251 -5.59 17.98 0.94
N GLU A 252 -5.87 19.01 0.13
CA GLU A 252 -6.20 20.37 0.57
C GLU A 252 -7.49 20.39 1.41
N THR A 253 -8.49 19.57 1.04
CA THR A 253 -9.71 19.39 1.83
C THR A 253 -9.51 18.55 3.10
N GLY A 254 -8.30 18.00 3.32
CA GLY A 254 -8.00 17.17 4.49
C GLY A 254 -8.58 15.75 4.43
N SER A 255 -8.78 15.20 3.23
CA SER A 255 -9.28 13.83 3.04
C SER A 255 -8.33 12.80 3.66
N LEU A 256 -8.78 12.16 4.74
CA LEU A 256 -8.05 11.08 5.42
C LEU A 256 -7.78 9.88 4.49
N GLU A 257 -8.63 9.67 3.49
CA GLU A 257 -8.50 8.58 2.53
C GLU A 257 -7.35 8.82 1.56
N ALA A 258 -7.21 10.04 1.03
CA ALA A 258 -6.12 10.43 0.16
C ALA A 258 -4.75 10.35 0.89
N GLN A 259 -4.70 10.77 2.15
CA GLN A 259 -3.51 10.64 3.00
C GLN A 259 -3.14 9.16 3.22
N ARG A 260 -4.11 8.33 3.62
CA ARG A 260 -3.90 6.88 3.81
C ARG A 260 -3.46 6.18 2.53
N PHE A 261 -3.97 6.60 1.37
CA PHE A 261 -3.55 6.06 0.09
C PHE A 261 -2.06 6.34 -0.15
N LEU A 262 -1.63 7.60 -0.04
CA LEU A 262 -0.23 8.00 -0.25
C LEU A 262 0.74 7.42 0.78
N GLU A 263 0.32 7.22 2.03
CA GLU A 263 1.15 6.55 3.04
C GLU A 263 1.39 5.06 2.74
N GLN A 264 0.44 4.42 2.05
CA GLN A 264 0.46 2.99 1.80
C GLN A 264 1.19 2.62 0.51
N GLU A 265 1.16 3.46 -0.53
CA GLU A 265 1.81 3.16 -1.81
C GLU A 265 3.33 2.93 -1.71
N PRO A 266 4.15 3.71 -0.96
CA PRO A 266 5.59 3.48 -0.85
C PRO A 266 5.95 2.07 -0.36
N ARG A 267 5.17 1.56 0.61
CA ARG A 267 5.35 0.21 1.15
C ARG A 267 5.00 -0.88 0.15
N ARG A 268 4.04 -0.61 -0.75
CA ARG A 268 3.58 -1.56 -1.78
C ARG A 268 4.51 -1.63 -2.98
N TYR A 269 5.06 -0.50 -3.40
CA TYR A 269 6.11 -0.45 -4.43
C TYR A 269 7.46 -1.01 -3.93
N SER A 270 7.58 -1.30 -2.63
CA SER A 270 8.81 -1.79 -1.99
C SER A 270 10.03 -0.90 -2.31
N ARG A 271 9.80 0.42 -2.39
CA ARG A 271 10.83 1.43 -2.66
C ARG A 271 11.26 2.11 -1.36
N SER A 272 12.54 2.44 -1.27
CA SER A 272 13.10 3.20 -0.14
C SER A 272 12.69 4.68 -0.18
N THR A 273 12.40 5.20 -1.37
CA THR A 273 11.93 6.58 -1.57
C THR A 273 10.40 6.63 -1.58
N PRO A 274 9.78 7.61 -0.90
CA PRO A 274 8.34 7.82 -1.00
C PRO A 274 7.96 8.18 -2.45
N VAL A 275 6.96 7.50 -2.99
CA VAL A 275 6.47 7.76 -4.34
C VAL A 275 5.69 9.07 -4.33
N THR A 276 6.08 10.04 -5.15
CA THR A 276 5.38 11.32 -5.28
C THR A 276 4.17 11.20 -6.21
N VAL A 277 3.20 12.13 -6.09
CA VAL A 277 2.02 12.17 -6.98
C VAL A 277 2.45 12.39 -8.44
N GLU A 278 3.47 13.20 -8.67
CA GLU A 278 4.07 13.44 -9.98
C GLU A 278 4.71 12.17 -10.55
N GLU A 279 5.41 11.39 -9.71
CA GLU A 279 5.95 10.09 -10.12
C GLU A 279 4.84 9.10 -10.51
N LEU A 280 3.76 8.99 -9.72
CA LEU A 280 2.61 8.15 -10.09
C LEU A 280 2.00 8.58 -11.42
N LYS A 281 1.90 9.89 -11.67
CA LYS A 281 1.45 10.44 -12.95
C LYS A 281 2.36 10.01 -14.09
N SER A 282 3.68 10.10 -13.89
CA SER A 282 4.67 9.73 -14.90
C SER A 282 4.66 8.23 -15.20
N LEU A 283 4.55 7.39 -14.17
CA LEU A 283 4.43 5.93 -14.33
C LEU A 283 3.15 5.58 -15.06
N ARG A 284 2.05 6.29 -14.76
CA ARG A 284 0.77 6.11 -15.44
C ARG A 284 0.82 6.54 -16.91
N SER A 285 1.42 7.68 -17.22
CA SER A 285 1.57 8.08 -18.63
C SER A 285 2.42 7.07 -19.41
N LEU A 286 3.52 6.60 -18.81
CA LEU A 286 4.36 5.56 -19.42
C LEU A 286 3.59 4.26 -19.64
N TYR A 287 2.78 3.84 -18.66
CA TYR A 287 1.93 2.66 -18.79
C TYR A 287 0.89 2.83 -19.92
N TYR A 288 0.22 3.98 -20.01
CA TYR A 288 -0.72 4.22 -21.11
C TYR A 288 -0.06 4.36 -22.48
N ASP A 289 1.13 4.94 -22.55
CA ASP A 289 1.90 5.03 -23.79
C ASP A 289 2.28 3.63 -24.29
N GLN A 290 2.68 2.72 -23.39
CA GLN A 290 2.89 1.31 -23.72
C GLN A 290 1.62 0.60 -24.23
N LEU A 291 0.44 0.99 -23.73
CA LEU A 291 -0.83 0.43 -24.19
C LEU A 291 -1.32 1.03 -25.53
N ARG A 292 -0.67 2.07 -26.05
CA ARG A 292 -1.17 2.87 -27.17
C ARG A 292 -0.78 2.37 -28.57
N ASP A 293 -0.15 1.20 -28.68
CA ASP A 293 0.46 0.70 -29.93
C ASP A 293 -0.40 0.82 -31.22
N ASP A 294 -1.75 0.85 -31.12
CA ASP A 294 -2.66 0.90 -32.29
C ASP A 294 -3.73 2.03 -32.24
N GLY A 295 -3.41 3.16 -31.60
CA GLY A 295 -4.27 4.36 -31.61
C GLY A 295 -5.50 4.31 -30.69
N ALA A 296 -5.72 3.21 -29.96
CA ALA A 296 -6.71 3.10 -28.89
C ALA A 296 -6.07 2.50 -27.64
N VAL A 297 -6.21 3.18 -26.49
CA VAL A 297 -5.76 2.68 -25.18
C VAL A 297 -6.67 1.52 -24.78
N ALA A 298 -6.14 0.31 -24.69
CA ALA A 298 -6.87 -0.87 -24.23
C ALA A 298 -6.05 -1.61 -23.18
N LEU A 299 -6.70 -2.16 -22.16
CA LEU A 299 -6.01 -2.98 -21.15
C LEU A 299 -5.40 -4.24 -21.80
N PRO A 300 -4.29 -4.79 -21.27
CA PRO A 300 -3.56 -5.90 -21.89
C PRO A 300 -4.43 -7.09 -22.30
N TYR A 301 -5.32 -7.55 -21.40
CA TYR A 301 -6.23 -8.65 -21.68
C TYR A 301 -7.29 -8.29 -22.74
N LEU A 302 -7.84 -7.07 -22.68
CA LEU A 302 -8.84 -6.59 -23.63
C LEU A 302 -8.25 -6.34 -25.03
N LYS A 303 -6.94 -6.04 -25.12
CA LYS A 303 -6.21 -5.96 -26.39
C LYS A 303 -6.25 -7.32 -27.11
N ILE A 304 -5.98 -8.42 -26.41
CA ILE A 304 -6.08 -9.77 -27.00
C ILE A 304 -7.50 -10.05 -27.51
N ILE A 305 -8.52 -9.68 -26.73
CA ILE A 305 -9.92 -9.87 -27.12
C ILE A 305 -10.25 -9.04 -28.37
N ARG A 306 -9.80 -7.77 -28.42
CA ARG A 306 -9.95 -6.91 -29.59
C ARG A 306 -9.30 -7.52 -30.83
N ASP A 307 -8.09 -8.07 -30.70
CA ASP A 307 -7.38 -8.68 -31.82
C ASP A 307 -8.10 -9.94 -32.34
N ARG A 308 -8.68 -10.73 -31.41
CA ARG A 308 -9.51 -11.89 -31.75
C ARG A 308 -10.87 -11.52 -32.37
N LEU A 309 -11.41 -10.35 -32.05
CA LEU A 309 -12.67 -9.79 -32.58
C LEU A 309 -12.42 -8.73 -33.65
N SER A 310 -11.37 -8.87 -34.45
CA SER A 310 -10.98 -7.90 -35.49
C SER A 310 -12.02 -7.75 -36.61
N ASP A 311 -12.96 -8.68 -36.72
CA ASP A 311 -14.13 -8.64 -37.59
C ASP A 311 -15.22 -7.67 -37.12
N VAL A 312 -15.24 -7.31 -35.83
CA VAL A 312 -16.21 -6.38 -35.26
C VAL A 312 -15.66 -4.95 -35.23
N PRO A 313 -16.31 -3.98 -35.91
CA PRO A 313 -15.80 -2.61 -35.96
C PRO A 313 -15.90 -1.92 -34.60
N LEU A 314 -14.93 -1.04 -34.31
CA LEU A 314 -15.01 -0.12 -33.16
C LEU A 314 -15.98 1.02 -33.49
N LYS A 315 -16.94 1.27 -32.61
CA LYS A 315 -17.84 2.42 -32.72
C LYS A 315 -17.07 3.74 -32.62
N GLY A 316 -17.55 4.77 -33.30
CA GLY A 316 -17.06 6.14 -33.12
C GLY A 316 -17.22 6.62 -31.68
N PRO A 317 -16.42 7.61 -31.21
CA PRO A 317 -16.47 8.10 -29.82
C PRO A 317 -17.84 8.62 -29.40
N ASN A 318 -18.64 9.13 -30.34
CA ASN A 318 -19.99 9.65 -30.10
C ASN A 318 -21.10 8.71 -30.62
N GLU A 319 -20.76 7.53 -31.15
CA GLU A 319 -21.71 6.58 -31.71
C GLU A 319 -22.21 5.62 -30.64
N THR A 320 -23.08 6.10 -29.76
CA THR A 320 -23.81 5.24 -28.80
C THR A 320 -25.15 4.77 -29.34
N LEU A 321 -25.79 5.56 -30.22
CA LEU A 321 -27.20 5.38 -30.62
C LEU A 321 -27.45 4.99 -32.08
N LEU A 322 -26.55 5.34 -33.01
CA LEU A 322 -26.84 5.29 -34.46
C LEU A 322 -26.54 3.94 -35.12
N ASN A 323 -25.57 3.18 -34.59
CA ASN A 323 -25.20 1.86 -35.11
C ASN A 323 -25.38 0.81 -34.01
N CYS A 324 -26.30 -0.14 -34.22
CA CYS A 324 -26.55 -1.24 -33.27
C CYS A 324 -25.35 -2.20 -33.17
N TYR A 325 -24.53 -2.30 -34.22
CA TYR A 325 -23.40 -3.23 -34.32
C TYR A 325 -22.06 -2.54 -34.05
N GLY A 326 -21.14 -3.21 -33.36
CA GLY A 326 -19.78 -2.73 -33.06
C GLY A 326 -19.43 -2.67 -31.57
N ILE A 327 -18.12 -2.64 -31.25
CA ILE A 327 -17.61 -2.56 -29.88
C ILE A 327 -17.51 -1.09 -29.44
N LEU A 328 -18.05 -0.78 -28.26
CA LEU A 328 -17.91 0.54 -27.65
C LEU A 328 -16.46 0.74 -27.16
N ARG A 329 -15.82 1.84 -27.57
CA ARG A 329 -14.45 2.17 -27.14
C ARG A 329 -14.33 2.30 -25.62
N SER A 330 -15.35 2.86 -24.97
CA SER A 330 -15.39 3.02 -23.51
C SER A 330 -15.26 1.69 -22.75
N ARG A 331 -15.79 0.59 -23.32
CA ARG A 331 -15.69 -0.74 -22.72
C ARG A 331 -14.29 -1.36 -22.85
N LEU A 332 -13.48 -0.88 -23.81
CA LEU A 332 -12.09 -1.32 -24.02
C LEU A 332 -11.08 -0.48 -23.23
N THR A 333 -11.32 0.84 -23.15
CA THR A 333 -10.47 1.74 -22.37
C THR A 333 -10.71 1.49 -20.88
N GLY A 334 -11.95 1.63 -20.42
CA GLY A 334 -12.32 1.52 -19.01
C GLY A 334 -13.41 0.47 -18.80
N PRO A 335 -13.07 -0.83 -18.71
CA PRO A 335 -14.07 -1.82 -18.31
C PRO A 335 -14.58 -1.51 -16.89
N LEU A 336 -15.77 -2.03 -16.59
CA LEU A 336 -16.34 -1.94 -15.26
C LEU A 336 -15.48 -2.79 -14.30
N ALA A 337 -14.85 -2.13 -13.32
CA ALA A 337 -14.06 -2.79 -12.28
C ALA A 337 -14.95 -3.42 -11.21
N MET A 338 -15.78 -4.40 -11.60
CA MET A 338 -16.69 -5.10 -10.70
C MET A 338 -16.65 -6.61 -10.94
N GLU A 339 -16.49 -7.37 -9.87
CA GLU A 339 -16.54 -8.83 -9.89
C GLU A 339 -17.75 -9.34 -9.13
N LEU A 340 -18.29 -10.45 -9.61
CA LEU A 340 -19.50 -11.04 -9.05
C LEU A 340 -19.23 -11.78 -7.73
N ILE A 341 -17.96 -12.14 -7.44
CA ILE A 341 -17.55 -12.74 -6.16
C ILE A 341 -17.91 -11.86 -4.96
N TRP A 342 -17.91 -10.53 -5.14
CA TRP A 342 -18.32 -9.60 -4.10
C TRP A 342 -19.79 -9.83 -3.72
N SER A 343 -20.66 -9.96 -4.72
CA SER A 343 -22.09 -10.21 -4.50
C SER A 343 -22.33 -11.57 -3.86
N TYR A 344 -21.59 -12.60 -4.27
CA TYR A 344 -21.64 -13.92 -3.65
C TYR A 344 -21.39 -13.87 -2.14
N TRP A 345 -20.31 -13.21 -1.70
CA TRP A 345 -20.00 -13.13 -0.28
C TRP A 345 -21.00 -12.29 0.53
N HIS A 346 -21.60 -11.26 -0.08
CA HIS A 346 -22.65 -10.48 0.59
C HIS A 346 -23.97 -11.28 0.74
N GLU A 347 -24.27 -12.18 -0.20
CA GLU A 347 -25.38 -13.14 -0.07
C GLU A 347 -25.15 -14.14 1.07
N GLU A 348 -23.97 -14.75 1.11
CA GLU A 348 -23.58 -15.68 2.20
C GLU A 348 -23.44 -14.94 3.55
N GLY A 349 -23.17 -13.63 3.51
CA GLY A 349 -23.19 -12.71 4.65
C GLY A 349 -24.58 -12.43 5.23
N MET A 350 -25.65 -12.96 4.63
CA MET A 350 -27.06 -12.76 5.03
C MET A 350 -27.60 -11.35 4.78
N LEU A 351 -26.97 -10.55 3.90
CA LEU A 351 -27.42 -9.19 3.59
C LEU A 351 -28.83 -9.18 2.98
N VAL A 352 -29.04 -10.00 1.95
CA VAL A 352 -30.29 -10.06 1.18
C VAL A 352 -31.42 -10.68 2.02
N GLN A 353 -31.08 -11.69 2.81
CA GLN A 353 -31.96 -12.38 3.75
C GLN A 353 -32.42 -11.41 4.83
N THR A 354 -31.52 -10.55 5.33
CA THR A 354 -31.84 -9.51 6.31
C THR A 354 -32.88 -8.54 5.75
N LEU A 355 -32.62 -7.96 4.58
CA LEU A 355 -33.56 -7.00 3.98
C LEU A 355 -34.91 -7.67 3.66
N ASN A 356 -34.90 -8.90 3.13
CA ASN A 356 -36.13 -9.65 2.85
C ASN A 356 -36.93 -9.96 4.13
N ALA A 357 -36.28 -10.23 5.26
CA ALA A 357 -36.94 -10.43 6.55
C ALA A 357 -37.64 -9.16 7.04
N ILE A 358 -36.95 -8.01 6.95
CA ILE A 358 -37.52 -6.71 7.29
C ILE A 358 -38.69 -6.38 6.35
N LEU A 359 -38.53 -6.62 5.05
CA LEU A 359 -39.57 -6.37 4.04
C LEU A 359 -40.82 -7.23 4.29
N ALA A 360 -40.64 -8.52 4.61
CA ALA A 360 -41.75 -9.40 4.92
C ALA A 360 -42.52 -8.91 6.16
N ARG A 361 -41.80 -8.45 7.20
CA ARG A 361 -42.43 -7.82 8.37
C ARG A 361 -43.20 -6.56 7.97
N PHE A 362 -42.67 -5.72 7.08
CA PHE A 362 -43.32 -4.51 6.58
C PHE A 362 -44.59 -4.82 5.77
N GLN A 363 -44.58 -5.89 4.99
CA GLN A 363 -45.73 -6.43 4.25
C GLN A 363 -46.69 -7.25 5.11
N ASN A 364 -46.41 -7.41 6.41
CA ASN A 364 -47.13 -8.31 7.32
C ASN A 364 -47.25 -9.76 6.79
N ARG A 365 -46.19 -10.25 6.15
CA ARG A 365 -46.05 -11.60 5.61
C ARG A 365 -45.11 -12.44 6.48
N ARG A 366 -45.48 -13.69 6.74
CA ARG A 366 -44.60 -14.65 7.42
C ARG A 366 -43.66 -15.34 6.43
N LEU A 367 -42.38 -15.44 6.78
CA LEU A 367 -41.34 -16.15 6.00
C LEU A 367 -41.14 -17.61 6.40
N VAL A 368 -41.32 -17.90 7.69
CA VAL A 368 -41.11 -19.23 8.27
C VAL A 368 -42.32 -19.60 9.12
N ASP A 369 -42.70 -20.87 9.06
CA ASP A 369 -43.73 -21.43 9.94
C ASP A 369 -43.19 -21.49 11.37
N GLY A 370 -43.70 -20.62 12.24
CA GLY A 370 -43.26 -20.53 13.63
C GLY A 370 -43.46 -19.14 14.24
N ARG A 371 -42.80 -18.91 15.38
CA ARG A 371 -42.76 -17.60 16.04
C ARG A 371 -41.76 -16.71 15.30
N ASP A 372 -42.27 -15.69 14.62
CA ASP A 372 -41.43 -14.69 13.95
C ASP A 372 -40.74 -13.79 14.99
N PRO A 373 -39.40 -13.76 15.06
CA PRO A 373 -38.65 -12.89 15.98
C PRO A 373 -38.97 -11.40 15.79
N LEU A 374 -39.30 -10.98 14.57
CA LEU A 374 -39.60 -9.58 14.24
C LEU A 374 -41.03 -9.17 14.59
N ALA A 375 -41.92 -10.12 14.93
CA ALA A 375 -43.31 -9.81 15.22
C ALA A 375 -43.49 -8.92 16.47
N ARG A 376 -42.51 -8.93 17.39
CA ARG A 376 -42.51 -8.09 18.60
C ARG A 376 -41.98 -6.68 18.35
N LEU A 377 -41.26 -6.45 17.25
CA LEU A 377 -40.70 -5.14 16.95
C LEU A 377 -41.76 -4.24 16.31
N ASP A 378 -41.87 -3.03 16.81
CA ASP A 378 -42.77 -2.00 16.31
C ASP A 378 -42.20 -1.37 15.03
N LEU A 379 -43.06 -1.08 14.07
CA LEU A 379 -42.67 -0.50 12.77
C LEU A 379 -42.59 1.04 12.80
N ASP A 380 -42.92 1.66 13.92
CA ASP A 380 -42.98 3.12 14.05
C ASP A 380 -41.65 3.84 13.71
N PRO A 381 -40.47 3.33 14.11
CA PRO A 381 -39.19 3.93 13.71
C PRO A 381 -38.94 3.90 12.19
N LEU A 382 -39.55 2.96 11.46
CA LEU A 382 -39.33 2.78 10.01
C LEU A 382 -40.28 3.62 9.14
N ARG A 383 -41.22 4.38 9.74
CA ARG A 383 -42.15 5.23 8.98
C ARG A 383 -41.46 6.19 8.00
N PRO A 384 -40.32 6.84 8.31
CA PRO A 384 -39.61 7.70 7.36
C PRO A 384 -39.11 6.96 6.11
N LEU A 385 -38.81 5.65 6.24
CA LEU A 385 -38.31 4.80 5.16
C LEU A 385 -39.42 4.08 4.41
N ALA A 386 -40.70 4.29 4.78
CA ALA A 386 -41.82 3.54 4.22
C ALA A 386 -41.92 3.63 2.69
N ASN A 387 -41.72 4.84 2.15
CA ASN A 387 -41.76 5.08 0.70
C ASN A 387 -40.67 4.28 -0.05
N LEU A 388 -39.50 4.13 0.57
CA LEU A 388 -38.38 3.38 -0.01
C LEU A 388 -38.62 1.87 0.08
N PHE A 389 -39.13 1.36 1.20
CA PHE A 389 -39.46 -0.06 1.36
C PHE A 389 -40.60 -0.50 0.45
N TRP A 390 -41.65 0.31 0.31
CA TRP A 390 -42.74 0.02 -0.64
C TRP A 390 -42.26 0.12 -2.08
N GLY A 391 -41.41 1.11 -2.42
CA GLY A 391 -40.77 1.17 -3.72
C GLY A 391 -39.92 -0.05 -4.05
N TRP A 392 -39.11 -0.51 -3.09
CA TRP A 392 -38.33 -1.75 -3.22
C TRP A 392 -39.22 -2.99 -3.37
N ALA A 393 -40.32 -3.08 -2.61
CA ALA A 393 -41.29 -4.17 -2.70
C ALA A 393 -41.97 -4.21 -4.07
N GLU A 394 -42.47 -3.07 -4.57
CA GLU A 394 -43.15 -2.98 -5.86
C GLU A 394 -42.22 -3.27 -7.05
N ASP A 395 -40.94 -2.92 -6.95
CA ASP A 395 -39.95 -3.17 -8.01
C ASP A 395 -39.47 -4.63 -8.09
N GLU A 396 -40.13 -5.58 -7.42
CA GLU A 396 -39.77 -7.02 -7.44
C GLU A 396 -39.63 -7.58 -8.87
N MET A 397 -40.42 -7.10 -9.83
CA MET A 397 -40.36 -7.56 -11.22
C MET A 397 -39.08 -7.14 -11.95
N HIS A 398 -38.51 -5.98 -11.63
CA HIS A 398 -37.29 -5.48 -12.28
C HIS A 398 -36.01 -5.81 -11.52
N ARG A 399 -36.13 -6.37 -10.30
CA ARG A 399 -34.99 -6.80 -9.49
C ARG A 399 -34.41 -8.14 -9.94
N LEU A 400 -33.11 -8.29 -9.77
CA LEU A 400 -32.41 -9.54 -10.01
C LEU A 400 -32.85 -10.60 -9.00
N THR A 401 -33.45 -11.66 -9.51
CA THR A 401 -33.80 -12.80 -8.67
C THR A 401 -32.54 -13.50 -8.16
N VAL A 402 -32.61 -14.03 -6.93
CA VAL A 402 -31.52 -14.85 -6.35
C VAL A 402 -31.19 -16.02 -7.28
N ARG A 403 -32.19 -16.56 -7.99
CA ARG A 403 -32.01 -17.67 -8.94
C ARG A 403 -31.11 -17.27 -10.10
N ARG A 404 -31.34 -16.09 -10.68
CA ARG A 404 -30.53 -15.57 -11.79
C ARG A 404 -29.09 -15.32 -11.34
N ARG A 405 -28.88 -14.63 -10.20
CA ARG A 405 -27.53 -14.40 -9.66
C ARG A 405 -26.79 -15.70 -9.41
N ALA A 406 -27.49 -16.69 -8.85
CA ALA A 406 -26.83 -17.91 -8.47
C ALA A 406 -26.51 -18.84 -9.64
N PHE A 407 -27.21 -18.73 -10.78
CA PHE A 407 -26.76 -19.38 -12.01
C PHE A 407 -25.47 -18.75 -12.55
N GLU A 408 -25.35 -17.43 -12.45
CA GLU A 408 -24.12 -16.75 -12.88
C GLU A 408 -22.94 -17.01 -11.94
N TYR A 409 -23.16 -17.14 -10.61
CA TYR A 409 -22.11 -17.56 -9.68
C TYR A 409 -21.50 -18.92 -10.03
N ASP A 410 -22.33 -19.86 -10.47
CA ASP A 410 -21.93 -21.21 -10.88
C ASP A 410 -21.22 -21.19 -12.25
N HIS A 411 -21.74 -20.38 -13.18
CA HIS A 411 -21.14 -20.18 -14.50
C HIS A 411 -19.78 -19.50 -14.45
N GLU A 412 -19.61 -18.47 -13.61
CA GLU A 412 -18.37 -17.69 -13.57
C GLU A 412 -17.29 -18.32 -12.68
N TYR A 413 -17.69 -18.90 -11.54
CA TYR A 413 -16.76 -19.38 -10.51
C TYR A 413 -17.04 -20.80 -9.99
N GLY A 414 -18.11 -21.47 -10.45
CA GLY A 414 -18.53 -22.76 -9.88
C GLY A 414 -19.05 -22.63 -8.45
N LEU A 415 -19.46 -21.43 -8.05
CA LEU A 415 -19.96 -21.14 -6.71
C LEU A 415 -21.46 -21.40 -6.63
N THR A 416 -21.84 -22.31 -5.74
CA THR A 416 -23.25 -22.65 -5.49
C THR A 416 -23.79 -21.89 -4.29
N LEU A 417 -25.07 -21.50 -4.32
CA LEU A 417 -25.81 -21.05 -3.12
C LEU A 417 -26.72 -22.18 -2.63
N LEU A 418 -26.69 -22.46 -1.33
CA LEU A 418 -27.55 -23.46 -0.70
C LEU A 418 -28.66 -22.77 0.09
N GLY A 419 -29.92 -23.12 -0.16
CA GLY A 419 -31.04 -22.57 0.59
C GLY A 419 -32.40 -22.96 0.04
N LYS A 420 -33.46 -22.70 0.83
CA LYS A 420 -34.86 -23.04 0.46
C LYS A 420 -35.31 -22.41 -0.86
N ALA A 421 -34.80 -21.22 -1.17
CA ALA A 421 -35.12 -20.51 -2.41
C ALA A 421 -34.47 -21.14 -3.66
N MET A 422 -33.60 -22.14 -3.48
CA MET A 422 -32.81 -22.76 -4.55
C MET A 422 -33.01 -24.27 -4.58
N PRO A 423 -33.83 -24.80 -5.51
CA PRO A 423 -33.89 -26.24 -5.76
C PRO A 423 -32.60 -26.75 -6.39
N GLU A 424 -32.40 -28.07 -6.34
CA GLU A 424 -31.26 -28.78 -6.94
C GLU A 424 -31.13 -28.43 -8.43
N ARG A 425 -29.95 -27.96 -8.85
CA ARG A 425 -29.75 -27.32 -10.15
C ARG A 425 -29.09 -28.24 -11.16
N ARG A 426 -29.42 -27.99 -12.43
CA ARG A 426 -28.69 -28.48 -13.59
C ARG A 426 -28.34 -27.28 -14.46
N THR A 427 -27.21 -26.66 -14.19
CA THR A 427 -26.58 -25.68 -15.08
C THR A 427 -26.02 -26.38 -16.31
N VAL A 428 -25.96 -25.66 -17.42
CA VAL A 428 -25.42 -26.19 -18.69
C VAL A 428 -23.90 -26.27 -18.62
N ASP A 429 -23.29 -25.28 -17.95
CA ASP A 429 -21.87 -25.15 -17.79
C ASP A 429 -21.54 -24.76 -16.34
N THR A 430 -20.43 -25.27 -15.81
CA THR A 430 -20.00 -25.08 -14.41
C THR A 430 -18.49 -24.95 -14.33
N ARG A 431 -17.98 -24.00 -13.55
CA ARG A 431 -16.53 -23.81 -13.37
C ARG A 431 -16.00 -24.53 -12.13
N SER A 432 -16.00 -25.86 -12.18
CA SER A 432 -15.61 -26.69 -11.02
C SER A 432 -14.17 -26.49 -10.55
N ARG A 433 -13.24 -26.11 -11.44
CA ARG A 433 -11.80 -25.96 -11.13
C ARG A 433 -11.41 -24.59 -10.58
N PHE A 434 -12.30 -23.60 -10.63
CA PHE A 434 -11.94 -22.24 -10.22
C PHE A 434 -11.49 -22.20 -8.76
N ILE A 435 -12.26 -22.77 -7.83
CA ILE A 435 -11.94 -22.78 -6.40
C ILE A 435 -10.62 -23.49 -6.11
N GLU A 436 -10.37 -24.63 -6.77
CA GLU A 436 -9.10 -25.36 -6.66
C GLU A 436 -7.91 -24.48 -7.11
N SER A 437 -8.01 -23.87 -8.29
CA SER A 437 -6.94 -23.00 -8.81
C SER A 437 -6.73 -21.76 -7.94
N PHE A 438 -7.80 -21.13 -7.45
CA PHE A 438 -7.73 -19.92 -6.64
C PHE A 438 -7.14 -20.22 -5.25
N HIS A 439 -7.53 -21.32 -4.61
CA HIS A 439 -6.94 -21.72 -3.34
C HIS A 439 -5.49 -22.18 -3.51
N THR A 440 -5.14 -22.82 -4.62
CA THR A 440 -3.74 -23.15 -4.96
C THR A 440 -2.90 -21.89 -5.12
N LEU A 441 -3.45 -20.84 -5.76
CA LEU A 441 -2.80 -19.54 -5.85
C LEU A 441 -2.59 -18.92 -4.47
N LEU A 442 -3.63 -18.86 -3.62
CA LEU A 442 -3.52 -18.30 -2.27
C LEU A 442 -2.50 -19.06 -1.39
N HIS A 443 -2.45 -20.38 -1.52
CA HIS A 443 -1.46 -21.21 -0.83
C HIS A 443 -0.05 -20.94 -1.35
N SER A 444 0.12 -20.81 -2.67
CA SER A 444 1.41 -20.46 -3.28
C SER A 444 1.89 -19.07 -2.87
N CYS A 445 0.98 -18.09 -2.74
CA CYS A 445 1.30 -16.78 -2.17
C CYS A 445 1.82 -16.89 -0.74
N TYR A 446 1.21 -17.74 0.09
CA TYR A 446 1.66 -17.93 1.47
C TYR A 446 3.07 -18.51 1.55
N LEU A 447 3.37 -19.53 0.74
CA LEU A 447 4.73 -20.09 0.63
C LEU A 447 5.73 -19.03 0.18
N PHE A 448 5.37 -18.26 -0.86
CA PHE A 448 6.18 -17.14 -1.33
C PHE A 448 6.43 -16.10 -0.22
N PHE A 449 5.43 -15.72 0.58
CA PHE A 449 5.63 -14.77 1.67
C PHE A 449 6.59 -15.28 2.74
N LYS A 450 6.57 -16.58 3.02
CA LYS A 450 7.49 -17.20 3.97
C LYS A 450 8.94 -17.14 3.47
N GLU A 451 9.15 -17.41 2.19
CA GLU A 451 10.47 -17.31 1.55
C GLU A 451 10.93 -15.85 1.40
N ASP A 452 10.00 -14.94 1.10
CA ASP A 452 10.27 -13.52 0.86
C ASP A 452 10.54 -12.74 2.15
N ASP A 453 10.04 -13.21 3.29
CA ASP A 453 10.41 -12.73 4.62
C ASP A 453 11.77 -13.29 5.09
N ASP A 454 12.21 -14.43 4.54
CA ASP A 454 13.51 -15.02 4.85
C ASP A 454 14.62 -14.31 4.06
N THR A 455 15.33 -13.41 4.73
CA THR A 455 16.45 -12.66 4.12
C THR A 455 17.63 -13.52 3.65
N THR A 456 17.64 -14.83 3.98
CA THR A 456 18.70 -15.76 3.56
C THR A 456 18.43 -16.43 2.22
N VAL A 457 17.20 -16.37 1.71
CA VAL A 457 16.77 -17.03 0.47
C VAL A 457 16.22 -16.00 -0.51
N LEU A 458 16.55 -16.17 -1.80
CA LEU A 458 15.87 -15.44 -2.87
C LEU A 458 14.57 -16.18 -3.19
N ALA A 459 13.44 -15.59 -2.79
CA ALA A 459 12.12 -16.14 -3.09
C ALA A 459 11.89 -16.28 -4.60
N ASP A 460 11.46 -17.45 -5.05
CA ASP A 460 11.15 -17.72 -6.46
C ASP A 460 9.70 -17.34 -6.78
N GLY A 461 9.53 -16.45 -7.77
CA GLY A 461 8.21 -16.03 -8.26
C GLY A 461 7.60 -16.97 -9.30
N PHE A 462 8.33 -17.97 -9.80
CA PHE A 462 7.87 -18.82 -10.90
C PHE A 462 6.67 -19.74 -10.56
N PRO A 463 6.61 -20.40 -9.38
CA PRO A 463 5.42 -21.17 -9.00
C PRO A 463 4.16 -20.31 -8.95
N LEU A 464 4.29 -19.09 -8.44
CA LEU A 464 3.22 -18.11 -8.38
C LEU A 464 2.76 -17.68 -9.78
N LEU A 465 3.69 -17.47 -10.71
CA LEU A 465 3.36 -17.14 -12.11
C LEU A 465 2.49 -18.23 -12.77
N ASN A 466 2.81 -19.51 -12.54
CA ASN A 466 2.02 -20.62 -13.09
C ASN A 466 0.61 -20.67 -12.49
N ALA A 467 0.49 -20.48 -11.16
CA ALA A 467 -0.81 -20.42 -10.50
C ALA A 467 -1.65 -19.21 -10.96
N LEU A 468 -1.02 -18.04 -11.17
CA LEU A 468 -1.68 -16.85 -11.74
C LEU A 468 -2.15 -17.08 -13.17
N ARG A 469 -1.34 -17.76 -13.99
CA ARG A 469 -1.70 -18.10 -15.36
C ARG A 469 -2.88 -19.07 -15.41
N GLU A 470 -2.88 -20.12 -14.59
CA GLU A 470 -3.97 -21.08 -14.52
C GLU A 470 -5.29 -20.44 -14.06
N THR A 471 -5.25 -19.66 -12.98
CA THR A 471 -6.42 -18.91 -12.49
C THR A 471 -6.93 -17.90 -13.52
N HIS A 472 -6.04 -17.18 -14.21
CA HIS A 472 -6.40 -16.25 -15.27
C HIS A 472 -7.10 -16.95 -16.44
N LEU A 473 -6.61 -18.12 -16.87
CA LEU A 473 -7.23 -18.87 -17.96
C LEU A 473 -8.63 -19.35 -17.59
N ILE A 474 -8.83 -19.90 -16.38
CA ILE A 474 -10.15 -20.32 -15.90
C ILE A 474 -11.11 -19.14 -15.80
N LEU A 475 -10.64 -17.99 -15.29
CA LEU A 475 -11.44 -16.76 -15.23
C LEU A 475 -11.82 -16.23 -16.62
N SER A 476 -10.91 -16.34 -17.59
CA SER A 476 -11.17 -15.93 -18.99
C SER A 476 -12.21 -16.82 -19.65
N GLU A 477 -12.22 -18.12 -19.32
CA GLU A 477 -13.25 -19.07 -19.74
C GLU A 477 -14.60 -18.76 -19.08
N GLY A 478 -14.65 -18.21 -17.86
CA GLY A 478 -15.91 -17.75 -17.23
C GLY A 478 -16.50 -16.48 -17.86
N ALA A 479 -15.74 -15.74 -18.66
CA ALA A 479 -16.09 -14.40 -19.13
C ALA A 479 -16.99 -14.38 -20.39
N HIS A 480 -17.92 -15.33 -20.52
CA HIS A 480 -18.85 -15.39 -21.66
C HIS A 480 -20.28 -15.76 -21.23
N ASN A 481 -21.08 -14.77 -20.83
CA ASN A 481 -22.55 -14.84 -20.75
C ASN A 481 -23.11 -13.44 -20.39
N GLN A 482 -23.10 -13.09 -19.10
CA GLN A 482 -23.55 -11.80 -18.58
C GLN A 482 -22.42 -11.03 -17.89
N PHE A 483 -21.19 -11.27 -18.35
CA PHE A 483 -20.00 -10.62 -17.84
C PHE A 483 -20.13 -9.09 -17.94
N GLY A 484 -19.85 -8.40 -16.82
CA GLY A 484 -19.96 -6.96 -16.70
C GLY A 484 -21.37 -6.42 -16.40
N ASP A 485 -22.42 -6.95 -17.05
CA ASP A 485 -23.79 -6.42 -16.90
C ASP A 485 -24.52 -6.96 -15.65
N LEU A 486 -24.44 -8.27 -15.37
CA LEU A 486 -25.02 -8.83 -14.15
C LEU A 486 -24.29 -8.35 -12.88
N PRO A 487 -22.93 -8.30 -12.84
CA PRO A 487 -22.20 -7.73 -11.71
C PRO A 487 -22.61 -6.30 -11.39
N SER A 488 -22.78 -5.42 -12.39
CA SER A 488 -23.18 -4.03 -12.15
C SER A 488 -24.57 -3.92 -11.55
N ALA A 489 -25.54 -4.69 -12.07
CA ALA A 489 -26.90 -4.68 -11.56
C ALA A 489 -26.98 -5.31 -10.15
N ALA A 490 -26.26 -6.41 -9.90
CA ALA A 490 -26.20 -7.04 -8.58
C ALA A 490 -25.54 -6.12 -7.54
N ARG A 491 -24.48 -5.41 -7.93
CA ARG A 491 -23.81 -4.41 -7.10
C ARG A 491 -24.75 -3.26 -6.73
N ALA A 492 -25.43 -2.67 -7.72
CA ALA A 492 -26.36 -1.57 -7.50
C ALA A 492 -27.44 -1.94 -6.46
N GLU A 493 -28.08 -3.10 -6.66
CA GLU A 493 -29.11 -3.58 -5.74
C GLU A 493 -28.58 -3.78 -4.32
N MET A 494 -27.44 -4.46 -4.16
CA MET A 494 -26.85 -4.73 -2.85
C MET A 494 -26.36 -3.47 -2.15
N MET A 495 -25.83 -2.48 -2.87
CA MET A 495 -25.47 -1.18 -2.30
C MET A 495 -26.70 -0.43 -1.80
N ILE A 496 -27.81 -0.48 -2.53
CA ILE A 496 -29.09 0.03 -2.04
C ILE A 496 -29.51 -0.69 -0.75
N MET A 497 -29.38 -2.02 -0.67
CA MET A 497 -29.68 -2.77 0.56
C MET A 497 -28.80 -2.30 1.73
N GLN A 498 -27.49 -2.17 1.51
CA GLN A 498 -26.55 -1.66 2.51
C GLN A 498 -26.94 -0.25 2.97
N TRP A 499 -27.30 0.65 2.06
CA TRP A 499 -27.66 2.02 2.43
C TRP A 499 -28.97 2.07 3.23
N LEU A 500 -29.99 1.31 2.82
CA LEU A 500 -31.24 1.19 3.57
C LEU A 500 -30.99 0.69 5.00
N LEU A 501 -30.10 -0.30 5.17
CA LEU A 501 -29.74 -0.85 6.47
C LEU A 501 -28.84 0.10 7.29
N ALA A 502 -28.05 0.96 6.66
CA ALA A 502 -27.18 1.93 7.35
C ALA A 502 -27.94 3.13 7.91
N ARG A 503 -29.23 3.29 7.59
CA ARG A 503 -30.05 4.41 8.04
C ARG A 503 -30.19 4.44 9.58
N PRO A 504 -30.13 5.61 10.23
CA PRO A 504 -30.26 5.71 11.69
C PRO A 504 -31.59 5.16 12.21
N GLU A 505 -32.65 5.24 11.42
CA GLU A 505 -33.97 4.66 11.71
C GLU A 505 -33.90 3.14 11.94
N MET A 506 -33.04 2.45 11.18
CA MET A 506 -32.81 1.00 11.34
C MET A 506 -32.12 0.67 12.66
N ARG A 507 -31.31 1.60 13.20
CA ARG A 507 -30.66 1.44 14.51
C ARG A 507 -31.67 1.49 15.64
N GLU A 508 -32.69 2.33 15.55
CA GLU A 508 -33.78 2.36 16.55
C GLU A 508 -34.66 1.11 16.45
N PHE A 509 -34.94 0.65 15.23
CA PHE A 509 -35.78 -0.52 14.99
C PHE A 509 -35.14 -1.84 15.46
N LEU A 510 -33.91 -2.14 15.05
CA LEU A 510 -33.24 -3.41 15.37
C LEU A 510 -32.39 -3.32 16.64
N GLY A 511 -32.03 -2.12 17.09
CA GLY A 511 -30.92 -1.94 18.02
C GLY A 511 -29.59 -2.37 17.39
N GLY A 512 -28.54 -2.43 18.19
CA GLY A 512 -27.26 -3.01 17.79
C GLY A 512 -26.16 -2.83 18.83
N ARG A 513 -25.00 -3.43 18.56
CA ARG A 513 -23.88 -3.49 19.50
C ARG A 513 -22.95 -2.31 19.27
N VAL A 514 -23.27 -1.17 19.90
CA VAL A 514 -22.51 0.09 19.75
C VAL A 514 -21.01 -0.04 20.08
N MET A 515 -20.64 -0.97 20.96
CA MET A 515 -19.24 -1.17 21.36
C MET A 515 -18.41 -1.98 20.35
N VAL A 516 -19.02 -2.60 19.34
CA VAL A 516 -18.28 -3.35 18.31
C VAL A 516 -17.87 -2.38 17.20
N PRO A 517 -16.56 -2.24 16.90
CA PRO A 517 -16.08 -1.31 15.89
C PRO A 517 -16.31 -1.90 14.48
N TYR A 518 -17.49 -1.65 13.91
CA TYR A 518 -17.75 -1.96 12.51
C TYR A 518 -17.16 -0.90 11.58
N GLU A 519 -16.64 -1.33 10.43
CA GLU A 519 -16.14 -0.39 9.42
C GLU A 519 -17.26 0.35 8.69
N GLU A 520 -18.42 -0.29 8.54
CA GLU A 520 -19.58 0.22 7.82
C GLU A 520 -20.86 0.07 8.68
N GLU A 521 -21.75 1.06 8.60
CA GLU A 521 -22.86 1.21 9.54
C GLU A 521 -23.96 0.13 9.40
N TRP A 522 -24.12 -0.44 8.20
CA TRP A 522 -25.12 -1.47 7.95
C TRP A 522 -24.77 -2.84 8.57
N MET A 523 -23.48 -3.08 8.83
CA MET A 523 -22.98 -4.38 9.31
C MET A 523 -23.58 -4.74 10.68
N ASP A 524 -23.71 -3.76 11.57
CA ASP A 524 -24.32 -3.92 12.90
C ASP A 524 -25.77 -4.42 12.80
N ARG A 525 -26.54 -3.95 11.81
CA ARG A 525 -27.93 -4.37 11.62
C ARG A 525 -28.04 -5.80 11.11
N VAL A 526 -27.15 -6.19 10.20
CA VAL A 526 -27.11 -7.57 9.68
C VAL A 526 -26.67 -8.53 10.78
N ASP A 527 -25.65 -8.20 11.58
CA ASP A 527 -25.22 -9.06 12.69
C ASP A 527 -26.28 -9.19 13.79
N THR A 528 -27.00 -8.10 14.09
CA THR A 528 -28.15 -8.15 15.02
C THR A 528 -29.27 -9.05 14.48
N MET A 529 -29.54 -8.98 13.17
CA MET A 529 -30.53 -9.83 12.51
C MET A 529 -30.13 -11.30 12.50
N LYS A 530 -28.86 -11.60 12.27
CA LYS A 530 -28.33 -12.97 12.36
C LYS A 530 -28.53 -13.58 13.74
N GLN A 531 -28.35 -12.79 14.80
CA GLN A 531 -28.60 -13.21 16.18
C GLN A 531 -30.09 -13.42 16.45
N LEU A 532 -30.95 -12.48 16.05
CA LEU A 532 -32.40 -12.58 16.26
C LEU A 532 -33.02 -13.79 15.56
N GLN A 533 -32.53 -14.10 14.35
CA GLN A 533 -33.04 -15.20 13.53
C GLN A 533 -32.34 -16.53 13.79
N GLY A 534 -31.27 -16.56 14.59
CA GLY A 534 -30.47 -17.76 14.82
C GLY A 534 -29.81 -18.29 13.55
N TRP A 535 -29.32 -17.39 12.69
CA TRP A 535 -28.58 -17.73 11.47
C TRP A 535 -27.12 -18.05 11.81
N THR A 536 -26.16 -17.62 10.98
CA THR A 536 -24.74 -17.88 11.18
C THR A 536 -24.16 -17.04 12.33
N ASP A 537 -23.29 -17.65 13.13
CA ASP A 537 -22.57 -17.00 14.25
C ASP A 537 -21.36 -16.15 13.81
N THR A 538 -20.95 -16.26 12.54
CA THR A 538 -19.84 -15.47 12.01
C THR A 538 -20.22 -14.00 11.93
N THR A 539 -19.33 -13.08 12.25
CA THR A 539 -19.61 -11.65 12.06
C THR A 539 -19.62 -11.29 10.57
N VAL A 540 -20.46 -10.32 10.19
CA VAL A 540 -20.60 -9.84 8.80
C VAL A 540 -19.33 -9.17 8.27
N THR A 541 -18.42 -8.77 9.16
CA THR A 541 -17.07 -8.29 8.83
C THR A 541 -16.31 -9.25 7.91
N HIS A 542 -16.33 -10.55 8.20
CA HIS A 542 -15.54 -11.50 7.42
C HIS A 542 -16.09 -11.71 5.99
N PRO A 543 -17.39 -11.96 5.75
CA PRO A 543 -17.94 -12.00 4.39
C PRO A 543 -17.75 -10.69 3.62
N ARG A 544 -17.88 -9.53 4.28
CA ARG A 544 -17.60 -8.23 3.65
C ARG A 544 -16.15 -8.13 3.18
N ASP A 545 -15.20 -8.50 4.04
CA ASP A 545 -13.77 -8.47 3.72
C ASP A 545 -13.42 -9.46 2.60
N LEU A 546 -14.04 -10.65 2.58
CA LEU A 546 -13.90 -11.61 1.49
C LEU A 546 -14.40 -11.05 0.16
N GLY A 547 -15.52 -10.34 0.18
CA GLY A 547 -16.06 -9.68 -1.01
C GLY A 547 -15.13 -8.59 -1.54
N VAL A 548 -14.67 -7.68 -0.66
CA VAL A 548 -13.82 -6.53 -1.04
C VAL A 548 -12.44 -6.98 -1.50
N PHE A 549 -11.74 -7.78 -0.70
CA PHE A 549 -10.38 -8.22 -1.05
C PHE A 549 -10.40 -9.25 -2.18
N GLY A 550 -11.41 -10.11 -2.23
CA GLY A 550 -11.59 -11.06 -3.33
C GLY A 550 -11.77 -10.36 -4.67
N GLU A 551 -12.60 -9.31 -4.73
CA GLU A 551 -12.78 -8.51 -5.94
C GLU A 551 -11.45 -7.86 -6.40
N GLN A 552 -10.73 -7.21 -5.50
CA GLN A 552 -9.45 -6.56 -5.81
C GLN A 552 -8.43 -7.55 -6.41
N ILE A 553 -8.31 -8.72 -5.78
CA ILE A 553 -7.41 -9.79 -6.22
C ILE A 553 -7.85 -10.31 -7.60
N LEU A 554 -9.13 -10.68 -7.78
CA LEU A 554 -9.61 -11.24 -9.05
C LEU A 554 -9.55 -10.25 -10.21
N LEU A 555 -9.87 -8.97 -9.99
CA LEU A 555 -9.75 -7.93 -11.02
C LEU A 555 -8.30 -7.80 -11.51
N SER A 556 -7.33 -7.87 -10.58
CA SER A 556 -5.91 -7.80 -10.93
C SER A 556 -5.44 -9.01 -11.75
N ILE A 557 -6.00 -10.20 -11.48
CA ILE A 557 -5.73 -11.41 -12.25
C ILE A 557 -6.39 -11.32 -13.63
N ARG A 558 -7.63 -10.84 -13.70
CA ARG A 558 -8.39 -10.76 -14.94
C ARG A 558 -7.76 -9.81 -15.96
N TYR A 559 -7.38 -8.61 -15.53
CA TYR A 559 -6.86 -7.58 -16.45
C TYR A 559 -5.35 -7.63 -16.69
N GLY A 560 -4.60 -8.39 -15.88
CA GLY A 560 -3.13 -8.46 -15.93
C GLY A 560 -2.52 -9.26 -17.10
N ASN A 561 -3.32 -9.96 -17.92
CA ASN A 561 -2.84 -10.79 -19.04
C ASN A 561 -1.68 -11.75 -18.69
N TRP A 562 -1.89 -12.60 -17.69
CA TRP A 562 -0.91 -13.60 -17.22
C TRP A 562 -0.59 -14.72 -18.22
N SER A 563 -1.34 -14.79 -19.33
CA SER A 563 -1.12 -15.77 -20.39
C SER A 563 0.15 -15.52 -21.21
N VAL A 564 0.52 -14.25 -21.42
CA VAL A 564 1.67 -13.85 -22.25
C VAL A 564 2.93 -13.59 -21.41
N ILE A 565 2.75 -13.20 -20.15
CA ILE A 565 3.84 -12.85 -19.23
C ILE A 565 4.69 -14.09 -18.93
N ASN A 566 6.00 -13.98 -19.14
CA ASN A 566 6.98 -15.01 -18.82
C ASN A 566 7.97 -14.59 -17.72
N ASP A 567 7.94 -13.33 -17.28
CA ASP A 567 8.83 -12.81 -16.25
C ASP A 567 8.33 -13.20 -14.84
N PRO A 568 9.07 -14.02 -14.07
CA PRO A 568 8.69 -14.38 -12.70
C PRO A 568 8.68 -13.17 -11.75
N GLN A 569 9.44 -12.12 -12.06
CA GLN A 569 9.54 -10.95 -11.20
C GLN A 569 8.23 -10.15 -11.16
N GLN A 570 7.48 -10.13 -12.27
CA GLN A 570 6.16 -9.51 -12.30
C GLN A 570 5.16 -10.20 -11.36
N ALA A 571 5.23 -11.52 -11.28
CA ALA A 571 4.42 -12.31 -10.35
C ALA A 571 4.83 -12.03 -8.90
N ALA A 572 6.13 -12.02 -8.59
CA ALA A 572 6.64 -11.66 -7.26
C ALA A 572 6.18 -10.26 -6.82
N ASN A 573 6.22 -9.28 -7.74
CA ASN A 573 5.72 -7.93 -7.49
C ASN A 573 4.22 -7.89 -7.22
N TRP A 574 3.43 -8.72 -7.90
CA TRP A 574 1.99 -8.86 -7.67
C TRP A 574 1.68 -9.37 -6.27
N ALA A 575 2.35 -10.45 -5.85
CA ALA A 575 2.17 -11.01 -4.51
C ALA A 575 2.55 -10.00 -3.42
N ARG A 576 3.66 -9.25 -3.60
CA ARG A 576 4.10 -8.20 -2.67
C ARG A 576 3.10 -7.05 -2.60
N TYR A 577 2.57 -6.60 -3.75
CA TYR A 577 1.61 -5.50 -3.81
C TYR A 577 0.31 -5.84 -3.08
N TRP A 578 -0.22 -7.06 -3.29
CA TRP A 578 -1.50 -7.53 -2.72
C TRP A 578 -1.36 -8.31 -1.40
N ARG A 579 -0.17 -8.32 -0.79
CA ARG A 579 0.11 -9.09 0.43
C ARG A 579 -0.91 -8.82 1.55
N PRO A 580 -1.25 -7.55 1.90
CA PRO A 580 -2.24 -7.28 2.94
C PRO A 580 -3.63 -7.84 2.62
N GLU A 581 -4.06 -7.72 1.37
CA GLU A 581 -5.36 -8.17 0.89
C GLU A 581 -5.45 -9.70 0.89
N ILE A 582 -4.40 -10.39 0.41
CA ILE A 582 -4.31 -11.86 0.40
C ILE A 582 -4.36 -12.40 1.83
N GLN A 583 -3.56 -11.86 2.75
CA GLN A 583 -3.53 -12.32 4.14
C GLN A 583 -4.86 -12.07 4.88
N ARG A 584 -5.51 -10.92 4.62
CA ARG A 584 -6.83 -10.63 5.18
C ARG A 584 -7.91 -11.54 4.60
N TYR A 585 -7.86 -11.81 3.30
CA TYR A 585 -8.75 -12.76 2.64
C TYR A 585 -8.61 -14.15 3.26
N THR A 586 -7.39 -14.69 3.39
CA THR A 586 -7.17 -16.02 3.98
C THR A 586 -7.64 -16.11 5.43
N HIS A 587 -7.42 -15.06 6.23
CA HIS A 587 -7.91 -14.99 7.61
C HIS A 587 -9.45 -14.95 7.66
N ALA A 588 -10.08 -14.09 6.86
CA ALA A 588 -11.55 -14.01 6.79
C ALA A 588 -12.17 -15.31 6.25
N TYR A 589 -11.50 -15.99 5.33
CA TYR A 589 -11.94 -17.28 4.79
C TYR A 589 -11.91 -18.36 5.87
N ARG A 590 -10.82 -18.43 6.65
CA ARG A 590 -10.72 -19.32 7.81
C ARG A 590 -11.80 -19.00 8.85
N ALA A 591 -12.03 -17.72 9.15
CA ALA A 591 -13.04 -17.31 10.11
C ALA A 591 -14.47 -17.68 9.69
N THR A 592 -14.78 -17.64 8.38
CA THR A 592 -16.11 -17.97 7.85
C THR A 592 -16.33 -19.46 7.63
N THR A 593 -15.41 -20.13 6.94
CA THR A 593 -15.56 -21.54 6.53
C THR A 593 -14.97 -22.53 7.54
N GLY A 594 -14.01 -22.10 8.36
CA GLY A 594 -13.26 -22.96 9.28
C GLY A 594 -12.04 -23.66 8.66
N MET A 595 -11.83 -23.53 7.34
CA MET A 595 -10.70 -24.14 6.63
C MET A 595 -9.49 -23.21 6.59
N ASP A 596 -8.30 -23.75 6.84
CA ASP A 596 -7.04 -22.99 6.75
C ASP A 596 -6.33 -23.27 5.43
N LEU A 597 -6.34 -22.27 4.54
CA LEU A 597 -5.69 -22.32 3.24
C LEU A 597 -4.14 -22.24 3.33
N THR A 598 -3.60 -21.84 4.48
CA THR A 598 -2.15 -21.78 4.69
C THR A 598 -1.54 -23.17 4.89
N GLU A 599 -2.29 -24.12 5.46
CA GLU A 599 -1.83 -25.48 5.69
C GLU A 599 -2.07 -26.40 4.49
N LYS A 600 -3.25 -26.31 3.88
CA LYS A 600 -3.65 -27.21 2.80
C LYS A 600 -4.59 -26.53 1.80
N VAL A 601 -4.41 -26.85 0.52
CA VAL A 601 -5.37 -26.53 -0.53
C VAL A 601 -6.60 -27.43 -0.40
N ASP A 602 -7.76 -26.83 -0.20
CA ASP A 602 -9.05 -27.51 -0.25
C ASP A 602 -9.86 -27.03 -1.45
N ALA A 603 -10.44 -27.94 -2.22
CA ALA A 603 -11.26 -27.61 -3.39
C ALA A 603 -12.77 -27.63 -3.09
N THR A 604 -13.18 -27.82 -1.84
CA THR A 604 -14.61 -27.84 -1.51
C THR A 604 -15.26 -26.47 -1.70
N VAL A 605 -16.45 -26.46 -2.30
CA VAL A 605 -17.20 -25.21 -2.54
C VAL A 605 -17.62 -24.59 -1.20
N PRO A 606 -17.41 -23.27 -0.98
CA PRO A 606 -17.62 -22.64 0.32
C PRO A 606 -19.03 -22.83 0.91
N ALA A 607 -20.07 -22.87 0.08
CA ALA A 607 -21.43 -23.03 0.56
C ALA A 607 -21.65 -24.36 1.33
N TYR A 608 -20.99 -25.46 0.93
CA TYR A 608 -21.09 -26.72 1.69
C TYR A 608 -20.40 -26.63 3.05
N LEU A 609 -19.29 -25.90 3.14
CA LEU A 609 -18.59 -25.64 4.41
C LEU A 609 -19.47 -24.80 5.33
N LEU A 610 -20.08 -23.74 4.81
CA LEU A 610 -21.00 -22.88 5.54
C LEU A 610 -22.24 -23.66 6.01
N GLN A 611 -22.82 -24.52 5.17
CA GLN A 611 -23.94 -25.36 5.55
C GLN A 611 -23.57 -26.34 6.66
N ARG A 612 -22.43 -27.03 6.54
CA ARG A 612 -21.92 -27.92 7.60
C ARG A 612 -21.78 -27.19 8.92
N ARG A 613 -21.24 -25.98 8.89
CA ARG A 613 -21.08 -25.14 10.08
C ARG A 613 -22.41 -24.71 10.68
N LEU A 614 -23.36 -24.28 9.86
CA LEU A 614 -24.70 -23.89 10.31
C LEU A 614 -25.44 -25.08 10.94
N VAL A 615 -25.33 -26.28 10.36
CA VAL A 615 -25.90 -27.50 10.95
C VAL A 615 -25.22 -27.84 12.27
N ALA A 616 -23.89 -27.70 12.37
CA ALA A 616 -23.17 -27.91 13.62
C ALA A 616 -23.60 -26.91 14.71
N GLN A 617 -23.76 -25.63 14.37
CA GLN A 617 -24.24 -24.59 15.27
C GLN A 617 -25.65 -24.90 15.79
N GLN A 618 -26.56 -25.31 14.91
CA GLN A 618 -27.94 -25.69 15.28
C GLN A 618 -28.02 -26.93 16.16
N ARG A 619 -27.01 -27.82 16.12
CA ARG A 619 -26.93 -28.97 17.03
C ARG A 619 -26.45 -28.57 18.43
N VAL A 620 -25.66 -27.50 18.55
CA VAL A 620 -25.16 -27.01 19.83
C VAL A 620 -26.21 -26.13 20.54
N SER A 621 -27.07 -25.44 19.79
CA SER A 621 -28.12 -24.58 20.34
C SER A 621 -29.42 -25.31 20.71
N ARG A 622 -29.58 -26.57 20.30
CA ARG A 622 -30.66 -27.47 20.73
C ARG A 622 -30.19 -28.34 21.88
#